data_AF-A0A8T4VFK5-F1
#
_entry.id   AF-A0A8T4VFK5-F1
#
_cell.length_a   1.000
_cell.length_b   1.000
_cell.length_c   1.000
_cell.angle_alpha   90.00
_cell.angle_beta   90.00
_cell.angle_gamma   90.00
#
_symmetry.space_group_name_H-M   'P 1'
#
loop_
_entity.id
_entity.type
_entity.pdbx_description
1 polymer ?
#
loop_
_entity_poly.entity_id
_entity_poly.type
_entity_poly.pdbx_seq_one_letter_code
_entity_poly.pdbx_strand_id
1 'polypeptide(L)'
;MFKGKPTKVIITGEAKEEFDDLNKVVGDEIARGITSSDHQTLLNSIKQKIELLMNNPEYGFHIPKDRIPKEYVRDYEVNNLWKANLSGAWRMIYTIRGSEVEIISLILDIINHDDYNKKFGYRKR
;
A
#
# COMPACT_ATOMS: atom_id res chain seq x y z
N MET A 1 4.78 6.24 20.06
CA MET A 1 5.99 6.30 19.22
C MET A 1 6.58 4.90 19.15
N PHE A 2 6.55 4.30 17.97
CA PHE A 2 6.74 2.87 17.72
C PHE A 2 8.21 2.39 17.64
N LYS A 3 9.14 3.22 18.12
CA LYS A 3 10.58 3.06 17.87
C LYS A 3 11.12 1.79 18.52
N GLY A 4 11.77 0.93 17.73
CA GLY A 4 12.46 -0.29 18.19
C GLY A 4 11.60 -1.55 18.29
N LYS A 5 10.32 -1.50 17.91
CA LYS A 5 9.46 -2.69 17.89
C LYS A 5 9.57 -3.44 16.56
N PRO A 6 9.52 -4.79 16.57
CA PRO A 6 9.45 -5.56 15.33
C PRO A 6 8.17 -5.17 14.57
N THR A 7 8.34 -4.81 13.31
CA THR A 7 7.23 -4.47 12.42
C THR A 7 7.08 -5.54 11.35
N LYS A 8 5.86 -6.06 11.20
CA LYS A 8 5.46 -6.91 10.09
C LYS A 8 4.66 -6.10 9.09
N VAL A 9 4.90 -6.34 7.81
CA VAL A 9 4.09 -5.81 6.73
C VAL A 9 3.29 -6.95 6.14
N ILE A 10 1.97 -6.79 6.05
CA ILE A 10 1.05 -7.79 5.53
C ILE A 10 0.28 -7.15 4.37
N ILE A 11 0.29 -7.80 3.20
CA ILE A 11 -0.52 -7.41 2.05
C ILE A 11 -1.80 -8.26 2.08
N THR A 12 -2.97 -7.63 2.04
CA THR A 12 -4.28 -8.31 2.13
C THR A 12 -5.30 -7.69 1.19
N GLY A 13 -6.45 -8.35 1.05
CA GLY A 13 -7.57 -7.85 0.24
C GLY A 13 -7.18 -7.54 -1.21
N GLU A 14 -7.74 -6.45 -1.73
CA GLU A 14 -7.50 -5.95 -3.09
C GLU A 14 -6.01 -5.68 -3.35
N ALA A 15 -5.24 -5.20 -2.36
CA ALA A 15 -3.80 -5.03 -2.53
C ALA A 15 -3.06 -6.33 -2.84
N LYS A 16 -3.51 -7.46 -2.28
CA LYS A 16 -2.83 -8.74 -2.50
C LYS A 16 -3.07 -9.22 -3.94
N GLU A 17 -4.30 -9.08 -4.42
CA GLU A 17 -4.66 -9.42 -5.80
C GLU A 17 -3.85 -8.58 -6.80
N GLU A 18 -3.84 -7.26 -6.62
CA GLU A 18 -3.07 -6.35 -7.47
C GLU A 18 -1.56 -6.65 -7.43
N PHE A 19 -1.01 -6.92 -6.24
CA PHE A 19 0.40 -7.26 -6.10
C PHE A 19 0.74 -8.59 -6.80
N ASP A 20 -0.09 -9.61 -6.63
CA ASP A 20 0.14 -10.92 -7.25
C ASP A 20 0.05 -10.84 -8.79
N ASP A 21 -0.92 -10.08 -9.32
CA ASP A 21 -1.06 -9.88 -10.76
C ASP A 21 0.10 -9.07 -11.34
N LEU A 22 0.55 -8.03 -10.65
CA LEU A 22 1.76 -7.28 -11.04
C LEU A 22 3.01 -8.16 -11.05
N ASN A 23 3.16 -9.07 -10.08
CA ASN A 23 4.29 -10.01 -10.07
C ASN A 23 4.24 -10.97 -11.27
N LYS A 24 3.07 -11.45 -11.67
CA LYS A 24 2.92 -12.30 -12.87
C LYS A 24 3.34 -11.55 -14.13
N VAL A 25 2.83 -10.32 -14.31
CA VAL A 25 3.15 -9.47 -15.46
C VAL A 25 4.65 -9.21 -15.53
N VAL A 26 5.27 -8.82 -14.42
CA VAL A 26 6.72 -8.58 -14.36
C VAL A 26 7.51 -9.87 -14.62
N GLY A 27 7.05 -11.01 -14.11
CA GLY A 27 7.67 -12.31 -14.38
C GLY A 27 7.68 -12.64 -15.87
N ASP A 28 6.56 -12.43 -16.56
CA ASP A 28 6.44 -12.65 -18.01
C ASP A 28 7.31 -11.68 -18.82
N GLU A 29 7.41 -10.41 -18.40
CA GLU A 29 8.28 -9.42 -19.01
C GLU A 29 9.76 -9.84 -18.92
N ILE A 30 10.20 -10.25 -17.73
CA ILE A 30 11.57 -10.72 -17.51
C ILE A 30 11.85 -11.97 -18.36
N ALA A 31 10.90 -12.92 -18.42
CA ALA A 31 11.04 -14.12 -19.25
C ALA A 31 11.17 -13.80 -20.75
N ARG A 32 10.62 -12.67 -21.21
CA ARG A 32 10.75 -12.15 -22.58
C ARG A 32 12.00 -11.29 -22.80
N GLY A 33 12.84 -11.11 -21.78
CA GLY A 33 14.04 -10.28 -21.86
C GLY A 33 13.78 -8.78 -21.75
N ILE A 34 12.60 -8.36 -21.30
CA ILE A 34 12.31 -6.94 -21.04
C ILE A 34 12.98 -6.56 -19.72
N THR A 35 13.96 -5.65 -19.80
CA THR A 35 14.80 -5.24 -18.66
C THR A 35 14.32 -3.97 -17.96
N SER A 36 13.33 -3.28 -18.53
CA SER A 36 12.75 -2.08 -17.95
C SER A 36 11.32 -1.86 -18.47
N SER A 37 10.39 -1.62 -17.55
CA SER A 37 9.00 -1.28 -17.84
C SER A 37 8.41 -0.47 -16.67
N ASP A 38 7.25 0.15 -16.91
CA ASP A 38 6.49 0.80 -15.84
C ASP A 38 6.02 -0.22 -14.78
N HIS A 39 5.67 -1.44 -15.18
CA HIS A 39 5.29 -2.52 -14.26
C HIS A 39 6.45 -2.90 -13.33
N GLN A 40 7.66 -3.09 -13.88
CA GLN A 40 8.87 -3.37 -13.09
C GLN A 40 9.19 -2.21 -12.14
N THR A 41 9.04 -0.98 -12.62
CA THR A 41 9.27 0.23 -11.82
C THR A 41 8.26 0.35 -10.68
N LEU A 42 6.99 0.04 -10.91
CA LEU A 42 5.95 0.00 -9.89
C LEU A 42 6.22 -1.11 -8.86
N LEU A 43 6.55 -2.32 -9.32
CA LEU A 43 6.84 -3.44 -8.43
C LEU A 43 8.03 -3.13 -7.51
N ASN A 44 9.09 -2.55 -8.06
CA ASN A 44 10.25 -2.11 -7.27
C ASN A 44 9.87 -1.01 -6.27
N SER A 45 9.00 -0.07 -6.67
CA SER A 45 8.48 0.96 -5.76
C SER A 45 7.72 0.35 -4.58
N ILE A 46 6.85 -0.64 -4.83
CA ILE A 46 6.10 -1.36 -3.79
C ILE A 46 7.05 -2.08 -2.83
N LYS A 47 8.02 -2.84 -3.36
CA LYS A 47 9.02 -3.55 -2.54
C LYS A 47 9.81 -2.58 -1.66
N GLN A 48 10.27 -1.45 -2.23
CA GLN A 48 10.95 -0.41 -1.46
C GLN A 48 10.05 0.17 -0.36
N LYS A 49 8.76 0.41 -0.64
CA LYS A 49 7.83 0.93 0.39
C LYS A 49 7.57 -0.09 1.49
N ILE A 50 7.50 -1.38 1.18
CA ILE A 50 7.40 -2.45 2.19
C ILE A 50 8.62 -2.41 3.12
N GLU A 51 9.84 -2.31 2.56
CA GLU A 51 11.06 -2.16 3.36
C GLU A 51 11.08 -0.91 4.23
N LEU A 52 10.60 0.21 3.69
CA LEU A 52 10.46 1.45 4.47
C LEU A 52 9.46 1.28 5.61
N LEU A 53 8.32 0.62 5.37
CA LEU A 53 7.30 0.39 6.40
C LEU A 53 7.78 -0.55 7.50
N MET A 54 8.61 -1.55 7.19
CA MET A 54 9.24 -2.41 8.20
C MET A 54 10.14 -1.62 9.16
N ASN A 55 10.79 -0.56 8.68
CA ASN A 55 11.70 0.27 9.49
C ASN A 55 11.00 1.50 10.10
N ASN A 56 9.95 1.99 9.45
CA ASN A 56 9.17 3.16 9.84
C ASN A 56 7.69 2.97 9.48
N PRO A 57 6.89 2.37 10.39
CA PRO A 57 5.48 2.09 10.14
C PRO A 57 4.65 3.35 9.82
N GLU A 58 5.03 4.49 10.39
CA GLU A 58 4.36 5.79 10.21
C GLU A 58 4.82 6.53 8.93
N TYR A 59 5.45 5.83 7.98
CA TYR A 59 5.92 6.42 6.73
C TYR A 59 4.77 6.77 5.77
N GLY A 60 4.61 8.06 5.49
CA GLY A 60 3.72 8.56 4.44
C GLY A 60 2.81 9.65 4.95
N PHE A 61 1.60 9.70 4.40
CA PHE A 61 0.62 10.73 4.71
C PHE A 61 -0.58 10.11 5.41
N HIS A 62 -0.95 10.67 6.56
CA HIS A 62 -2.18 10.31 7.24
C HIS A 62 -3.41 10.73 6.41
N ILE A 63 -4.37 9.83 6.26
CA ILE A 63 -5.67 10.11 5.66
C ILE A 63 -6.63 10.51 6.78
N PRO A 64 -7.30 11.68 6.70
CA PRO A 64 -8.28 12.11 7.68
C PRO A 64 -9.36 11.05 7.96
N LYS A 65 -9.76 10.90 9.23
CA LYS A 65 -10.69 9.83 9.67
C LYS A 65 -12.05 9.90 8.99
N ASP A 66 -12.53 11.11 8.70
CA ASP A 66 -13.76 11.39 7.97
C ASP A 66 -13.72 10.96 6.49
N ARG A 67 -12.52 10.67 5.96
CA ARG A 67 -12.30 10.18 4.59
C ARG A 67 -11.99 8.70 4.50
N ILE A 68 -12.02 7.96 5.61
CA ILE A 68 -11.79 6.51 5.60
C ILE A 68 -13.01 5.84 4.96
N PRO A 69 -12.84 5.07 3.86
CA PRO A 69 -13.93 4.31 3.27
C PRO A 69 -14.59 3.35 4.26
N LYS A 70 -15.92 3.22 4.17
CA LYS A 70 -16.72 2.45 5.15
C LYS A 70 -16.38 0.96 5.11
N GLU A 71 -16.05 0.45 3.94
CA GLU A 71 -15.60 -0.94 3.74
C GLU A 71 -14.34 -1.24 4.55
N TYR A 72 -13.38 -0.32 4.65
CA TYR A 72 -12.19 -0.56 5.46
C TYR A 72 -12.51 -0.63 6.95
N VAL A 73 -13.43 0.20 7.43
CA VAL A 73 -13.87 0.15 8.83
C VAL A 73 -14.61 -1.15 9.11
N ARG A 74 -15.49 -1.58 8.19
CA ARG A 74 -16.29 -2.80 8.35
C ARG A 74 -15.44 -4.07 8.26
N ASP A 75 -14.55 -4.16 7.28
CA ASP A 75 -13.85 -5.40 6.93
C ASP A 75 -12.52 -5.55 7.68
N TYR A 76 -11.93 -4.43 8.13
CA TYR A 76 -10.62 -4.40 8.77
C TYR A 76 -10.58 -3.54 10.05
N GLU A 77 -11.72 -3.12 10.61
CA GLU A 77 -11.78 -2.36 11.87
C GLU A 77 -10.83 -1.15 11.91
N VAL A 78 -10.66 -0.50 10.75
CA VAL A 78 -9.69 0.57 10.57
C VAL A 78 -10.10 1.81 11.37
N ASN A 79 -9.16 2.32 12.17
CA ASN A 79 -9.31 3.57 12.92
C ASN A 79 -8.24 4.63 12.58
N ASN A 80 -7.27 4.28 11.75
CA ASN A 80 -6.21 5.12 11.20
C ASN A 80 -5.88 4.65 9.79
N LEU A 81 -5.57 5.55 8.88
CA LEU A 81 -5.28 5.17 7.50
C LEU A 81 -4.15 6.05 6.95
N TRP A 82 -3.27 5.43 6.18
CA TRP A 82 -2.06 6.03 5.66
C TRP A 82 -1.96 5.80 4.16
N LYS A 83 -1.26 6.72 3.50
CA LYS A 83 -0.97 6.67 2.08
C LYS A 83 0.52 6.86 1.85
N ALA A 84 1.14 5.91 1.17
CA ALA A 84 2.47 6.06 0.59
C ALA A 84 2.35 6.25 -0.94
N ASN A 85 3.08 7.21 -1.49
CA ASN A 85 3.13 7.39 -2.94
C ASN A 85 4.06 6.33 -3.55
N LEU A 86 3.64 5.76 -4.68
CA LEU A 86 4.39 4.82 -5.50
C LEU A 86 4.71 5.46 -6.86
N SER A 87 5.57 4.80 -7.63
CA SER A 87 5.90 5.19 -9.01
C SER A 87 4.65 5.21 -9.90
N GLY A 88 4.67 5.98 -10.99
CA GLY A 88 3.56 6.03 -11.96
C GLY A 88 2.25 6.62 -11.40
N ALA A 89 2.34 7.46 -10.36
CA ALA A 89 1.19 8.00 -9.64
C ALA A 89 0.27 6.92 -9.04
N TRP A 90 0.83 5.80 -8.62
CA TRP A 90 0.15 4.79 -7.79
C TRP A 90 0.25 5.15 -6.31
N ARG A 91 -0.61 4.55 -5.49
CA ARG A 91 -0.67 4.77 -4.04
C ARG A 91 -0.82 3.43 -3.34
N MET A 92 -0.04 3.25 -2.29
CA MET A 92 -0.21 2.19 -1.31
C MET A 92 -1.02 2.74 -0.15
N ILE A 93 -2.15 2.13 0.15
CA ILE A 93 -3.03 2.46 1.26
C ILE A 93 -2.89 1.38 2.33
N TYR A 94 -2.62 1.81 3.56
CA TYR A 94 -2.38 0.88 4.65
C TYR A 94 -2.87 1.42 5.98
N THR A 95 -3.13 0.52 6.93
CA THR A 95 -3.43 0.84 8.33
C THR A 95 -2.30 0.31 9.21
N ILE A 96 -2.01 1.02 10.30
CA ILE A 96 -1.09 0.54 11.32
C ILE A 96 -1.90 -0.05 12.45
N ARG A 97 -1.62 -1.29 12.83
CA ARG A 97 -2.13 -1.92 14.05
C ARG A 97 -0.93 -2.17 14.96
N GLY A 98 -1.03 -1.79 16.22
CA GLY A 98 0.07 -1.94 17.17
C GLY A 98 -0.40 -2.49 18.49
N SER A 99 0.38 -3.39 19.07
CA SER A 99 0.28 -3.83 20.46
C SER A 99 1.53 -3.41 21.24
N GLU A 100 1.63 -3.83 22.49
CA GLU A 100 2.85 -3.68 23.28
C GLU A 100 4.03 -4.47 22.68
N VAL A 101 3.75 -5.55 21.96
CA VAL A 101 4.74 -6.54 21.49
C VAL A 101 5.14 -6.34 20.03
N GLU A 102 4.20 -6.05 19.14
CA GLU A 102 4.47 -5.97 17.70
C GLU A 102 3.64 -4.90 17.00
N ILE A 103 4.12 -4.50 15.83
CA ILE A 103 3.43 -3.57 14.93
C ILE A 103 3.16 -4.29 13.61
N ILE A 104 1.96 -4.10 13.08
CA ILE A 104 1.53 -4.65 11.82
C ILE A 104 1.10 -3.47 10.93
N SER A 105 1.83 -3.27 9.84
CA SER A 105 1.40 -2.43 8.73
C SER A 105 0.62 -3.30 7.76
N LEU A 106 -0.70 -3.16 7.76
CA LEU A 106 -1.61 -3.93 6.91
C LEU A 106 -1.93 -3.12 5.65
N ILE A 107 -1.36 -3.51 4.52
CA ILE A 107 -1.59 -2.92 3.20
C ILE A 107 -2.94 -3.42 2.68
N LEU A 108 -3.86 -2.49 2.47
CA LEU A 108 -5.25 -2.75 2.08
C LEU A 108 -5.46 -2.56 0.58
N ASP A 109 -4.79 -1.56 -0.01
CA ASP A 109 -4.91 -1.24 -1.43
C ASP A 109 -3.60 -0.80 -2.06
N ILE A 110 -3.43 -1.17 -3.33
CA ILE A 110 -2.42 -0.65 -4.24
C ILE A 110 -3.18 -0.18 -5.48
N ILE A 111 -3.33 1.14 -5.65
CA ILE A 111 -4.28 1.68 -6.63
C ILE A 111 -3.71 2.89 -7.37
N ASN A 112 -4.12 3.04 -8.64
CA ASN A 112 -3.75 4.17 -9.48
C ASN A 112 -4.42 5.49 -9.03
N HIS A 113 -4.15 6.58 -9.74
CA HIS A 113 -4.70 7.89 -9.39
C HIS A 113 -6.21 8.02 -9.53
N ASP A 114 -6.77 7.47 -10.59
CA ASP A 114 -8.18 7.63 -10.89
C ASP A 114 -9.04 6.82 -9.91
N ASP A 115 -8.63 5.57 -9.63
CA ASP A 115 -9.32 4.71 -8.66
C ASP A 115 -9.18 5.23 -7.24
N TYR A 116 -8.00 5.78 -6.88
CA TYR A 116 -7.84 6.48 -5.61
C TYR A 116 -8.79 7.68 -5.49
N ASN A 117 -8.90 8.52 -6.52
CA ASN A 117 -9.81 9.67 -6.46
C ASN A 117 -11.26 9.22 -6.30
N LYS A 118 -11.67 8.18 -7.02
CA LYS A 118 -13.01 7.59 -6.94
C LYS A 118 -13.29 7.01 -5.56
N LYS A 119 -12.40 6.17 -5.03
CA LYS A 119 -12.57 5.48 -3.73
C LYS A 119 -12.65 6.46 -2.56
N PHE A 120 -11.87 7.54 -2.62
CA PHE A 120 -11.82 8.55 -1.56
C PHE A 120 -12.69 9.80 -1.82
N GLY A 121 -13.50 9.81 -2.88
CA GLY A 121 -14.42 10.90 -3.20
C GLY A 121 -13.74 12.23 -3.57
N TYR A 122 -12.51 12.20 -4.07
CA TYR A 122 -11.81 13.38 -4.54
C TYR A 122 -12.34 13.81 -5.91
N ARG A 123 -12.68 15.09 -6.05
CA ARG A 123 -13.03 15.68 -7.35
C ARG A 123 -11.76 15.88 -8.17
N LYS A 124 -11.79 15.48 -9.46
CA LYS A 124 -10.76 15.91 -10.43
C LYS A 124 -10.81 17.45 -10.46
N ARG A 125 -9.67 18.09 -10.17
CA ARG A 125 -9.50 19.54 -10.36
C ARG A 125 -9.13 19.84 -11.80
#